data_AF-A0A183CXG2-F1
#
_entry.id   AF-A0A183CXG2-F1
#
_cell.length_a   1.000
_cell.length_b   1.000
_cell.length_c   1.000
_cell.angle_alpha   90.00
_cell.angle_beta   90.00
_cell.angle_gamma   90.00
#
_symmetry.space_group_name_H-M   'P 1'
#
loop_
_entity.id
_entity.type
_entity.pdbx_description
1 polymer ?
#
loop_
_entity_poly.entity_id
_entity_poly.type
_entity_poly.pdbx_seq_one_letter_code
_entity_poly.pdbx_strand_id
1 'polypeptide(L)'
;LHLKGLLYLQIGGTYCNPVIMPPQVAIGAIGQISKLPRFGEDGSIHGVNVVKFSWAADHRIIDGATIARFSSLVKRYLENPSTMVADLK
;
A
#
# COMPACT_ATOMS: atom_id res chain seq x y z
N LEU A 1 -7.13 15.20 2.20
CA LEU A 1 -6.19 14.63 1.20
C LEU A 1 -6.99 14.13 0.00
N HIS A 2 -6.98 14.86 -1.12
CA HIS A 2 -7.61 14.42 -2.37
C HIS A 2 -6.64 13.46 -3.09
N LEU A 3 -6.71 12.17 -2.75
CA LEU A 3 -5.88 11.09 -3.30
C LEU A 3 -6.29 10.80 -4.75
N LYS A 4 -5.83 11.61 -5.70
CA LYS A 4 -5.93 11.35 -7.15
C LYS A 4 -4.67 10.71 -7.76
N GLY A 5 -3.61 10.52 -6.99
CA GLY A 5 -2.34 9.96 -7.46
C GLY A 5 -2.18 8.50 -7.05
N LEU A 6 -2.61 7.58 -7.91
CA LEU A 6 -2.30 6.16 -7.79
C LEU A 6 -1.65 5.71 -9.10
N LEU A 7 -0.35 5.41 -9.05
CA LEU A 7 0.40 4.90 -10.20
C LEU A 7 0.34 3.36 -10.19
N TYR A 8 -0.20 2.77 -11.26
CA TYR A 8 -0.30 1.32 -11.38
C TYR A 8 0.95 0.78 -12.08
N LEU A 9 1.77 -0.01 -11.38
CA LEU A 9 2.99 -0.61 -11.92
C LEU A 9 2.65 -1.93 -12.63
N GLN A 10 1.99 -1.81 -13.78
CA GLN A 10 1.53 -2.98 -14.55
C GLN A 10 2.68 -3.76 -15.23
N ILE A 11 3.87 -3.16 -15.35
CA ILE A 11 5.03 -3.71 -16.06
C ILE A 11 6.11 -4.09 -15.05
N GLY A 12 5.93 -5.22 -14.35
CA GLY A 12 7.00 -5.94 -13.63
C GLY A 12 7.70 -5.22 -12.46
N GLY A 13 7.25 -4.05 -12.04
CA GLY A 13 7.84 -3.29 -10.94
C GLY A 13 7.38 -3.80 -9.57
N THR A 14 8.32 -4.24 -8.72
CA THR A 14 8.00 -4.63 -7.34
C THR A 14 8.00 -3.43 -6.38
N TYR A 15 8.94 -2.52 -6.54
CA TYR A 15 9.03 -1.25 -5.82
C TYR A 15 9.29 -0.13 -6.83
N CYS A 16 8.76 1.06 -6.58
CA CYS A 16 8.99 2.24 -7.40
C CYS A 16 9.18 3.44 -6.47
N ASN A 17 9.91 4.46 -6.93
CA ASN A 17 9.97 5.76 -6.27
C ASN A 17 9.06 6.74 -7.03
N PRO A 18 7.77 6.83 -6.67
CA PRO A 18 6.83 7.66 -7.41
C PRO A 18 7.12 9.15 -7.18
N VAL A 19 6.98 9.95 -8.23
CA VAL A 19 7.18 11.41 -8.16
C VAL A 19 5.88 12.08 -7.72
N ILE A 20 5.95 12.89 -6.67
CA ILE A 20 4.80 13.65 -6.17
C ILE A 20 4.42 14.71 -7.20
N MET A 21 3.16 14.72 -7.63
CA MET A 21 2.61 15.73 -8.52
C MET A 21 2.09 16.91 -7.70
N PRO A 22 2.52 18.16 -7.94
CA PRO A 22 1.89 19.32 -7.32
C PRO A 22 0.42 19.47 -7.79
N PRO A 23 -0.53 19.90 -6.94
CA PRO A 23 -0.40 20.35 -5.55
C PRO A 23 -0.51 19.24 -4.49
N GLN A 24 -0.39 17.95 -4.86
CA GLN A 24 -0.45 16.87 -3.90
C GLN A 24 0.82 16.81 -3.04
N VAL A 25 0.69 16.22 -1.85
CA VAL A 25 1.77 16.12 -0.84
C VAL A 25 2.23 14.67 -0.61
N ALA A 26 1.52 13.71 -1.19
CA ALA A 26 1.87 12.30 -1.17
C ALA A 26 1.28 11.58 -2.39
N ILE A 27 1.97 10.53 -2.83
CA ILE A 27 1.55 9.64 -3.92
C ILE A 27 1.84 8.20 -3.52
N GLY A 28 0.93 7.29 -3.89
CA GLY A 28 1.09 5.86 -3.71
C GLY A 28 1.25 5.15 -5.05
N ALA A 29 2.11 4.14 -5.09
CA ALA A 29 2.21 3.21 -6.20
C ALA A 29 1.89 1.79 -5.72
N ILE A 30 1.10 1.07 -6.50
CA ILE A 30 0.76 -0.33 -6.26
C ILE A 30 1.54 -1.18 -7.25
N GLY A 31 2.31 -2.11 -6.71
CA GLY A 31 3.05 -3.12 -7.47
C GLY A 31 2.16 -4.22 -8.00
N GLN A 32 2.72 -5.05 -8.88
CA GLN A 32 2.02 -6.22 -9.39
C GLN A 32 1.68 -7.22 -8.26
N ILE A 33 0.47 -7.77 -8.28
CA ILE A 33 0.08 -8.89 -7.42
C ILE A 33 0.82 -10.15 -7.89
N SER A 34 1.52 -10.82 -6.98
CA SER A 34 2.26 -12.05 -7.26
C SER A 34 1.94 -13.12 -6.22
N LYS A 35 1.90 -14.38 -6.64
CA LYS A 35 1.70 -15.50 -5.72
C LYS A 35 3.05 -15.93 -5.16
N LEU A 36 3.25 -15.77 -3.86
CA LEU A 36 4.50 -16.10 -3.17
C LEU A 36 4.26 -17.11 -2.06
N PRO A 37 5.21 -18.03 -1.79
CA PRO A 37 5.13 -18.90 -0.63
C PRO A 37 5.31 -18.07 0.66
N ARG A 38 4.41 -18.30 1.61
CA ARG A 38 4.45 -17.75 2.97
C ARG A 38 4.13 -18.84 3.99
N PHE A 39 4.65 -18.66 5.19
CA PHE A 39 4.35 -19.53 6.32
C PHE A 39 3.00 -19.18 6.90
N GLY A 40 2.16 -20.19 7.11
CA GLY A 40 0.98 -20.11 7.96
C GLY A 40 1.36 -20.09 9.44
N GLU A 41 0.38 -19.82 10.30
CA GLU A 41 0.56 -19.83 11.76
C GLU A 41 0.96 -21.20 12.30
N ASP A 42 0.61 -22.27 11.58
CA ASP A 42 0.93 -23.66 11.86
C ASP A 42 2.32 -24.10 11.33
N GLY A 43 3.08 -23.18 10.72
CA GLY A 43 4.38 -23.45 10.14
C GLY A 43 4.35 -24.13 8.76
N SER A 44 3.16 -24.37 8.20
CA SER A 44 3.02 -24.91 6.85
C SER A 44 3.23 -23.83 5.79
N ILE A 45 3.60 -24.22 4.55
CA ILE A 45 3.83 -23.28 3.44
C ILE A 45 2.60 -23.24 2.55
N HIS A 46 2.05 -22.05 2.35
CA HIS A 46 0.95 -21.81 1.43
C HIS A 46 1.28 -20.68 0.45
N GLY A 47 0.73 -20.79 -0.77
CA GLY A 47 0.87 -19.74 -1.77
C GLY A 47 -0.16 -18.63 -1.53
N VAL A 48 0.30 -17.43 -1.19
CA VAL A 48 -0.56 -16.27 -0.94
C VAL A 48 -0.32 -15.18 -1.98
N ASN A 49 -1.37 -14.41 -2.27
CA ASN A 49 -1.27 -13.24 -3.13
C ASN A 49 -0.63 -12.09 -2.35
N VAL A 50 0.53 -11.63 -2.81
CA VAL A 50 1.26 -10.52 -2.21
C VAL A 50 1.26 -9.35 -3.18
N VAL A 51 0.93 -8.18 -2.66
CA VAL A 51 1.06 -6.89 -3.34
C VAL A 51 2.02 -6.02 -2.56
N LYS A 52 2.81 -5.21 -3.27
CA LYS A 52 3.74 -4.25 -2.67
C LYS A 52 3.20 -2.85 -2.87
N PHE A 53 3.30 -2.03 -1.83
CA PHE A 53 2.97 -0.61 -1.87
C PHE A 53 4.26 0.19 -1.77
N SER A 54 4.38 1.23 -2.57
CA SER A 54 5.45 2.22 -2.46
C SER A 54 4.82 3.60 -2.23
N TRP A 55 5.32 4.34 -1.25
CA TRP A 55 4.80 5.66 -0.89
C TRP A 55 5.89 6.69 -1.11
N ALA A 56 5.54 7.82 -1.73
CA ALA A 56 6.34 9.03 -1.69
C ALA A 56 5.52 10.14 -1.03
N ALA A 57 6.18 10.92 -0.18
CA ALA A 57 5.55 12.02 0.54
C ALA A 57 6.54 13.17 0.69
N ASP A 58 5.99 14.38 0.73
CA ASP A 58 6.76 15.58 1.01
C ASP A 58 7.08 15.64 2.50
N HIS A 59 8.31 15.29 2.86
CA HIS A 59 8.79 15.26 4.24
C HIS A 59 8.81 16.62 4.94
N ARG A 60 8.63 17.73 4.21
CA ARG A 60 8.48 19.06 4.83
C ARG A 60 7.15 19.19 5.58
N ILE A 61 6.15 18.38 5.22
CA ILE A 61 4.79 18.44 5.73
C ILE A 61 4.40 17.13 6.43
N ILE A 62 4.89 15.99 5.92
CA ILE A 62 4.50 14.65 6.38
C ILE A 62 5.67 13.93 7.04
N ASP A 63 5.50 13.57 8.30
CA ASP A 63 6.47 12.73 9.03
C ASP A 63 6.37 11.24 8.65
N GLY A 64 7.49 10.52 8.77
CA GLY A 64 7.60 9.09 8.49
C GLY A 64 6.63 8.23 9.32
N ALA A 65 6.40 8.59 10.60
CA ALA A 65 5.46 7.85 11.43
C ALA A 65 4.01 7.98 10.91
N THR A 66 3.66 9.12 10.31
CA THR A 66 2.34 9.33 9.70
C THR A 66 2.13 8.44 8.48
N ILE A 67 3.14 8.31 7.62
CA ILE A 67 3.08 7.42 6.44
C ILE A 67 3.03 5.96 6.88
N ALA A 68 3.81 5.57 7.89
CA ALA A 68 3.82 4.21 8.42
C ALA A 68 2.44 3.81 8.99
N ARG A 69 1.80 4.71 9.76
CA ARG A 69 0.44 4.50 10.27
C ARG A 69 -0.57 4.40 9.13
N PHE A 70 -0.49 5.29 8.15
CA PHE A 70 -1.37 5.26 6.98
C PHE A 70 -1.21 3.96 6.18
N SER A 71 0.02 3.55 5.89
CA SER A 71 0.31 2.29 5.19
C SER A 71 -0.21 1.07 5.95
N SER A 72 -0.13 1.09 7.29
CA SER A 72 -0.66 0.00 8.13
C SER A 72 -2.18 -0.04 8.10
N LEU A 73 -2.84 1.12 8.07
CA LEU A 73 -4.29 1.22 7.93
C LEU A 73 -4.76 0.69 6.57
N VAL A 74 -4.09 1.10 5.48
CA VAL A 74 -4.36 0.60 4.13
C VAL A 74 -4.18 -0.92 4.07
N LYS A 75 -3.08 -1.44 4.63
CA LYS A 75 -2.84 -2.88 4.75
C LYS A 75 -4.00 -3.58 5.46
N ARG A 76 -4.41 -3.09 6.63
CA ARG A 76 -5.49 -3.68 7.42
C ARG A 76 -6.80 -3.77 6.64
N TYR A 77 -7.20 -2.69 5.96
CA TYR A 77 -8.43 -2.68 5.17
C TYR A 77 -8.38 -3.63 3.96
N LEU A 78 -7.21 -3.81 3.35
CA LEU A 78 -7.06 -4.70 2.20
C LEU A 78 -6.96 -6.17 2.60
N GLU A 79 -6.32 -6.47 3.73
CA GLU A 79 -6.25 -7.84 4.26
C GLU A 79 -7.58 -8.27 4.91
N ASN A 80 -8.34 -7.34 5.47
CA ASN A 80 -9.63 -7.61 6.12
C ASN A 80 -10.71 -6.64 5.59
N PRO A 81 -11.30 -6.88 4.41
CA PRO A 81 -12.28 -5.97 3.80
C PRO A 81 -13.50 -5.69 4.68
N SER A 82 -13.86 -6.62 5.57
CA SER A 82 -14.95 -6.44 6.53
C SER A 82 -14.76 -5.25 7.47
N THR A 83 -13.51 -4.91 7.83
CA THR A 83 -13.25 -3.74 8.68
C THR A 83 -13.52 -2.43 7.96
N MET A 84 -13.36 -2.39 6.63
CA MET A 84 -13.72 -1.22 5.84
C MET A 84 -15.24 -1.03 5.81
N VAL A 85 -15.99 -2.12 5.62
CA VAL A 85 -17.47 -2.08 5.58
C VAL A 85 -18.06 -1.63 6.90
N ALA A 86 -17.47 -2.05 8.03
CA ALA A 86 -17.92 -1.62 9.36
C ALA A 86 -17.77 -0.10 9.59
N ASP A 87 -16.79 0.55 8.94
CA ASP A 87 -16.52 1.98 9.06
C ASP A 87 -17.26 2.83 8.00
N LEU A 88 -17.89 2.18 7.00
CA LEU A 88 -18.75 2.83 6.03
C LEU A 88 -20.15 3.03 6.63
N LYS A 89 -20.57 4.29 6.75
CA LYS A 89 -21.93 4.68 7.17
C LYS A 89 -22.93 4.56 6.02
#